data_AF-A0A3C0UDY9-F1
#
_entry.id   AF-A0A3C0UDY9-F1
#
_cell.length_a   1.000
_cell.length_b   1.000
_cell.length_c   1.000
_cell.angle_alpha   90.00
_cell.angle_beta   90.00
_cell.angle_gamma   90.00
#
_symmetry.space_group_name_H-M   'P 1'
#
loop_
_entity.id
_entity.type
_entity.pdbx_description
1 polymer ?
#
loop_
_entity_poly.entity_id
_entity_poly.type
_entity_poly.pdbx_seq_one_letter_code
_entity_poly.pdbx_strand_id
1 'polypeptide(L)'
;MGINSCLKKHTSLRVAQTKKNREVIFLATNPMVKCTVDQCTHYMPGDQCMAAKISVYNNEESGSAKASSDTQCKAFHHRKTMGDMVGAFHNANVAGAVTGAFMDGKQITPNVECFVSGCKHWDSGNNCSAQSIEVIGTNAAKTDDTDCQTFVSK
;
A
#
# COMPACT_ATOMS: atom_id res chain seq x y z
N MET A 1 37.75 36.06 -43.15
CA MET A 1 37.18 35.55 -44.42
C MET A 1 37.75 34.18 -44.70
N GLY A 2 36.91 33.16 -44.98
CA GLY A 2 37.33 31.80 -45.32
C GLY A 2 36.69 30.67 -44.47
N ILE A 3 35.35 30.58 -44.35
CA ILE A 3 34.45 29.54 -44.92
C ILE A 3 34.89 28.06 -44.88
N ASN A 4 34.01 27.25 -44.26
CA ASN A 4 33.56 25.88 -44.59
C ASN A 4 34.57 24.72 -44.52
N SER A 5 34.24 23.45 -44.28
CA SER A 5 33.06 22.65 -43.87
C SER A 5 33.55 21.18 -43.94
N CYS A 6 32.69 20.21 -43.60
CA CYS A 6 32.81 18.77 -43.88
C CYS A 6 33.78 17.96 -43.00
N LEU A 7 33.49 16.74 -42.57
CA LEU A 7 32.27 15.91 -42.57
C LEU A 7 32.57 14.69 -41.67
N LYS A 8 31.51 14.16 -41.07
CA LYS A 8 31.40 12.92 -40.27
C LYS A 8 32.33 11.76 -40.66
N LYS A 9 32.85 11.05 -39.65
CA LYS A 9 32.95 9.57 -39.68
C LYS A 9 32.51 8.96 -38.35
N HIS A 10 31.46 8.13 -38.44
CA HIS A 10 31.05 7.17 -37.43
C HIS A 10 32.15 6.13 -37.23
N THR A 11 32.56 5.89 -35.98
CA THR A 11 33.23 4.64 -35.59
C THR A 11 32.68 4.17 -34.26
N SER A 12 32.38 2.88 -34.24
CA SER A 12 31.66 2.10 -33.26
C SER A 12 32.42 1.85 -31.94
N LEU A 13 31.66 1.72 -30.85
CA LEU A 13 31.88 0.85 -29.68
C LEU A 13 33.28 0.82 -29.03
N ARG A 14 33.41 1.44 -27.85
CA ARG A 14 34.03 0.80 -26.67
C ARG A 14 33.33 1.24 -25.37
N VAL A 15 32.84 0.23 -24.68
CA VAL A 15 32.38 0.25 -23.28
C VAL A 15 33.57 0.61 -22.38
N ALA A 16 33.38 1.58 -21.48
CA ALA A 16 34.16 1.71 -20.26
C ALA A 16 33.19 2.11 -19.13
N GLN A 17 32.83 1.11 -18.34
CA GLN A 17 32.09 1.24 -17.09
C GLN A 17 32.87 2.13 -16.12
N THR A 18 32.16 2.99 -15.37
CA THR A 18 32.22 3.12 -13.90
C THR A 18 31.66 4.49 -13.44
N LYS A 19 30.38 4.53 -13.06
CA LYS A 19 29.88 5.26 -11.88
C LYS A 19 28.63 4.52 -11.40
N LYS A 20 28.91 3.51 -10.60
CA LYS A 20 27.97 2.60 -9.93
C LYS A 20 27.24 3.37 -8.83
N ASN A 21 25.90 3.25 -8.83
CA ASN A 21 25.02 3.36 -7.68
C ASN A 21 25.12 4.60 -6.79
N ARG A 22 24.43 5.69 -7.15
CA ARG A 22 23.75 6.51 -6.14
C ARG A 22 22.54 7.27 -6.69
N GLU A 23 21.70 6.55 -7.41
CA GLU A 23 20.33 6.98 -7.69
C GLU A 23 19.43 5.78 -7.43
N VAL A 24 19.41 5.33 -6.18
CA VAL A 24 18.28 4.56 -5.66
C VAL A 24 17.17 5.58 -5.55
N ILE A 25 16.44 5.76 -6.64
CA ILE A 25 15.10 6.33 -6.64
C ILE A 25 14.39 5.67 -5.45
N PHE A 26 13.97 6.47 -4.48
CA PHE A 26 13.03 6.06 -3.44
C PHE A 26 11.76 5.62 -4.16
N LEU A 27 11.76 4.39 -4.69
CA LEU A 27 10.54 3.69 -5.03
C LEU A 27 9.89 3.45 -3.67
N ALA A 28 8.86 4.24 -3.37
CA ALA A 28 8.02 4.05 -2.20
C ALA A 28 7.66 2.57 -2.14
N THR A 29 8.34 1.85 -1.24
CA THR A 29 8.08 0.44 -1.01
C THR A 29 6.78 0.44 -0.23
N ASN A 30 5.71 -0.06 -0.86
CA ASN A 30 4.43 -0.20 -0.18
C ASN A 30 4.66 -0.96 1.14
N PRO A 31 4.06 -0.50 2.26
CA PRO A 31 4.26 -1.15 3.54
C PRO A 31 3.84 -2.62 3.48
N MET A 32 4.55 -3.46 4.23
CA MET A 32 4.07 -4.79 4.56
C MET A 32 2.80 -4.67 5.40
N VAL A 33 1.67 -5.22 4.95
CA VAL A 33 0.41 -5.16 5.70
C VAL A 33 0.17 -6.47 6.44
N LYS A 34 0.18 -6.42 7.77
CA LYS A 34 -0.33 -7.45 8.66
C LYS A 34 -1.77 -7.10 9.04
N CYS A 35 -2.70 -8.03 8.89
CA CYS A 35 -4.12 -7.82 9.18
C CYS A 35 -4.69 -8.98 9.97
N THR A 36 -5.24 -8.69 11.14
CA THR A 36 -5.88 -9.70 12.01
C THR A 36 -7.38 -9.42 12.22
N VAL A 37 -7.97 -8.62 11.33
CA VAL A 37 -9.41 -8.28 11.35
C VAL A 37 -10.21 -9.45 10.76
N ASP A 38 -10.50 -10.45 11.58
CA ASP A 38 -11.06 -11.74 11.18
C ASP A 38 -12.47 -11.67 10.56
N GLN A 39 -13.18 -10.57 10.77
CA GLN A 39 -14.50 -10.31 10.17
C GLN A 39 -14.45 -9.47 8.89
N CYS A 40 -13.26 -9.10 8.42
CA CYS A 40 -13.09 -8.35 7.18
C CYS A 40 -13.14 -9.29 5.96
N THR A 41 -13.81 -8.88 4.88
CA THR A 41 -13.79 -9.60 3.58
C THR A 41 -12.41 -9.61 2.93
N HIS A 42 -11.54 -8.68 3.31
CA HIS A 42 -10.16 -8.59 2.81
C HIS A 42 -9.15 -9.41 3.63
N TYR A 43 -9.58 -10.03 4.74
CA TYR A 43 -8.71 -10.87 5.54
C TYR A 43 -8.45 -12.21 4.84
N MET A 44 -7.19 -12.60 4.78
CA MET A 44 -6.73 -13.88 4.27
C MET A 44 -5.93 -14.61 5.36
N PRO A 45 -6.04 -15.95 5.46
CA PRO A 45 -5.28 -16.73 6.44
C PRO A 45 -3.76 -16.42 6.41
N GLY A 46 -3.15 -16.37 7.59
CA GLY A 46 -1.74 -16.00 7.76
C GLY A 46 -1.51 -14.49 7.93
N ASP A 47 -2.48 -13.80 8.54
CA ASP A 47 -2.47 -12.36 8.82
C ASP A 47 -2.29 -11.47 7.59
N GLN A 48 -2.79 -11.91 6.43
CA GLN A 48 -2.64 -11.22 5.16
C GLN A 48 -3.89 -10.37 4.86
N CYS A 49 -3.66 -9.24 4.19
CA CYS A 49 -4.73 -8.38 3.66
C CYS A 49 -4.67 -8.41 2.14
N MET A 50 -5.75 -8.85 1.48
CA MET A 50 -5.85 -8.86 0.01
C MET A 50 -6.45 -7.57 -0.58
N ALA A 51 -6.70 -6.55 0.24
CA ALA A 51 -7.17 -5.26 -0.27
C ALA A 51 -6.10 -4.63 -1.17
N ALA A 52 -6.48 -4.15 -2.35
CA ALA A 52 -5.55 -3.44 -3.23
C ALA A 52 -5.05 -2.10 -2.62
N LYS A 53 -5.87 -1.51 -1.75
CA LYS A 53 -5.58 -0.26 -1.03
C LYS A 53 -6.21 -0.31 0.36
N ILE A 54 -5.48 0.18 1.35
CA ILE A 54 -5.99 0.45 2.69
C ILE A 54 -5.82 1.93 3.02
N SER A 55 -6.76 2.48 3.79
CA SER A 55 -6.74 3.87 4.20
C SER A 55 -7.04 3.95 5.70
N VAL A 56 -6.11 4.49 6.48
CA VAL A 56 -6.23 4.64 7.93
C VAL A 56 -6.62 6.06 8.27
N TYR A 57 -7.66 6.22 9.10
CA TYR A 57 -8.19 7.51 9.52
C TYR A 57 -8.18 7.64 11.03
N ASN A 58 -8.31 8.87 11.54
CA ASN A 58 -8.70 9.07 12.93
C ASN A 58 -10.10 8.48 13.15
N ASN A 59 -10.39 8.07 14.38
CA ASN A 59 -11.75 7.81 14.81
C ASN A 59 -12.58 9.09 14.59
N GLU A 60 -13.80 8.94 14.04
CA GLU A 60 -14.67 10.07 13.72
C GLU A 60 -15.18 10.80 14.97
N GLU A 61 -15.29 10.11 16.10
CA GLU A 61 -15.71 10.70 17.37
C GLU A 61 -14.64 11.62 17.96
N SER A 62 -13.36 11.22 17.89
CA SER A 62 -12.26 11.98 18.48
C SER A 62 -11.69 13.07 17.55
N GLY A 63 -11.78 12.88 16.22
CA GLY A 63 -11.20 13.77 15.22
C GLY A 63 -9.66 13.87 15.24
N SER A 64 -9.01 13.24 16.20
CA SER A 64 -7.56 13.21 16.38
C SER A 64 -7.12 11.95 17.11
N ALA A 65 -5.92 11.47 16.80
CA ALA A 65 -5.39 10.26 17.41
C ALA A 65 -4.35 10.55 18.50
N LYS A 66 -4.57 9.97 19.69
CA LYS A 66 -3.61 9.93 20.80
C LYS A 66 -3.13 8.50 21.07
N ALA A 67 -3.94 7.50 20.72
CA ALA A 67 -3.64 6.08 20.80
C ALA A 67 -4.06 5.34 19.52
N SER A 68 -3.66 4.07 19.38
CA SER A 68 -4.09 3.24 18.24
C SER A 68 -5.60 3.06 18.18
N SER A 69 -6.28 3.02 19.33
CA SER A 69 -7.74 2.96 19.44
C SER A 69 -8.47 4.20 18.90
N ASP A 70 -7.74 5.30 18.68
CA ASP A 70 -8.27 6.50 18.05
C ASP A 70 -8.05 6.48 16.54
N THR A 71 -7.74 5.32 15.96
CA THR A 71 -7.56 5.14 14.52
C THR A 71 -8.52 4.08 14.00
N GLN A 72 -8.76 4.06 12.69
CA GLN A 72 -9.67 3.10 12.07
C GLN A 72 -9.27 2.80 10.62
N CYS A 73 -9.48 1.57 10.18
CA CYS A 73 -9.21 1.13 8.82
C CYS A 73 -10.47 1.26 7.94
N LYS A 74 -10.54 2.31 7.11
CA LYS A 74 -11.67 2.56 6.19
C LYS A 74 -11.79 1.55 5.05
N ALA A 75 -10.81 0.67 4.88
CA ALA A 75 -10.92 -0.47 3.97
C ALA A 75 -11.64 -1.69 4.59
N PHE A 76 -12.11 -1.59 5.84
CA PHE A 76 -12.91 -2.65 6.46
C PHE A 76 -14.25 -2.85 5.74
N HIS A 77 -14.54 -4.10 5.38
CA HIS A 77 -15.84 -4.54 4.91
C HIS A 77 -16.21 -5.82 5.64
N HIS A 78 -17.38 -5.84 6.30
CA HIS A 78 -17.78 -7.00 7.09
C HIS A 78 -18.20 -8.17 6.20
N ARG A 79 -17.71 -9.38 6.49
CA ARG A 79 -18.02 -10.63 5.77
C ARG A 79 -19.38 -11.28 6.10
N LYS A 80 -20.42 -10.53 6.49
CA LYS A 80 -21.68 -11.11 7.02
C LYS A 80 -22.39 -12.04 6.04
N THR A 81 -22.30 -11.77 4.74
CA THR A 81 -22.95 -12.58 3.71
C THR A 81 -21.98 -12.99 2.60
N MET A 82 -22.25 -14.09 1.92
CA MET A 82 -21.48 -14.48 0.72
C MET A 82 -21.64 -13.46 -0.42
N GLY A 83 -22.68 -12.62 -0.41
CA GLY A 83 -22.84 -11.49 -1.34
C GLY A 83 -21.83 -10.36 -1.10
N ASP A 84 -21.44 -10.12 0.16
CA ASP A 84 -20.44 -9.11 0.52
C ASP A 84 -19.02 -9.51 0.04
N MET A 85 -18.76 -10.81 -0.07
CA MET A 85 -17.52 -11.34 -0.65
C MET A 85 -17.44 -11.12 -2.16
N VAL A 86 -18.56 -11.20 -2.88
CA VAL A 86 -18.63 -10.85 -4.32
C VAL A 86 -18.41 -9.34 -4.51
N GLY A 87 -18.93 -8.52 -3.59
CA GLY A 87 -18.71 -7.06 -3.57
C GLY A 87 -17.26 -6.63 -3.37
N ALA A 88 -16.42 -7.47 -2.74
CA ALA A 88 -14.99 -7.24 -2.58
C ALA A 88 -14.18 -7.46 -3.89
N PHE A 89 -14.80 -7.98 -4.95
CA PHE A 89 -14.17 -8.17 -6.27
C PHE A 89 -14.37 -6.97 -7.23
N HIS A 90 -14.85 -5.82 -6.76
CA HIS A 90 -15.04 -4.64 -7.61
C HIS A 90 -13.73 -3.86 -7.87
N ASN A 91 -12.81 -4.49 -8.60
CA ASN A 91 -11.96 -3.94 -9.68
C ASN A 91 -11.21 -5.09 -10.40
N ALA A 92 -11.83 -6.26 -10.51
CA ALA A 92 -11.29 -7.36 -11.28
C ALA A 92 -11.85 -7.31 -12.70
N ASN A 93 -10.99 -7.01 -13.67
CA ASN A 93 -11.27 -7.34 -15.06
C ASN A 93 -11.56 -8.84 -15.11
N VAL A 94 -12.75 -9.24 -15.59
CA VAL A 94 -13.22 -10.64 -15.63
C VAL A 94 -12.32 -11.57 -16.47
N ALA A 95 -11.33 -11.01 -17.19
CA ALA A 95 -10.26 -11.75 -17.85
C ALA A 95 -9.06 -12.12 -16.94
N GLY A 96 -8.99 -11.59 -15.70
CA GLY A 96 -7.90 -11.83 -14.74
C GLY A 96 -8.22 -12.85 -13.64
N ALA A 97 -9.47 -13.30 -13.54
CA ALA A 97 -9.90 -14.25 -12.50
C ALA A 97 -9.31 -15.66 -12.68
N VAL A 98 -8.88 -16.02 -13.89
CA VAL A 98 -8.18 -17.29 -14.16
C VAL A 98 -6.66 -17.16 -13.91
N THR A 99 -6.09 -15.97 -14.06
CA THR A 99 -4.66 -15.72 -13.83
C THR A 99 -4.31 -15.56 -12.35
N GLY A 100 -5.28 -15.21 -11.49
CA GLY A 100 -5.08 -15.03 -10.05
C GLY A 100 -4.74 -16.31 -9.28
N ALA A 101 -5.06 -17.49 -9.83
CA ALA A 101 -4.68 -18.77 -9.24
C ALA A 101 -3.19 -19.14 -9.50
N PHE A 102 -2.49 -18.39 -10.35
CA PHE A 102 -1.11 -18.67 -10.78
C PHE A 102 -0.26 -17.39 -10.91
N MET A 103 -0.33 -16.49 -9.93
CA MET A 103 0.65 -15.39 -9.84
C MET A 103 1.87 -15.87 -9.03
N ASP A 104 2.88 -16.33 -9.76
CA ASP A 104 4.22 -16.65 -9.26
C ASP A 104 4.77 -15.51 -8.37
N GLY A 105 4.71 -15.70 -7.04
CA GLY A 105 5.59 -15.05 -6.08
C GLY A 105 5.59 -13.52 -6.00
N LYS A 106 4.70 -12.80 -6.69
CA LYS A 106 4.63 -11.34 -6.62
C LYS A 106 3.72 -10.94 -5.46
N GLN A 107 4.34 -10.53 -4.36
CA GLN A 107 3.64 -10.02 -3.20
C GLN A 107 2.69 -8.87 -3.61
N ILE A 108 1.38 -9.06 -3.37
CA ILE A 108 0.39 -7.99 -3.48
C ILE A 108 0.50 -7.18 -2.19
N THR A 109 1.37 -6.16 -2.19
CA THR A 109 1.45 -5.18 -1.10
C THR A 109 0.38 -4.10 -1.35
N PRO A 110 -0.59 -3.90 -0.44
CA PRO A 110 -1.58 -2.84 -0.56
C PRO A 110 -0.92 -1.47 -0.63
N ASN A 111 -1.49 -0.53 -1.38
CA ASN A 111 -1.17 0.87 -1.18
C ASN A 111 -1.76 1.33 0.17
N VAL A 112 -1.00 2.09 0.96
CA VAL A 112 -1.41 2.50 2.32
C VAL A 112 -1.48 4.01 2.42
N GLU A 113 -2.70 4.50 2.56
CA GLU A 113 -2.97 5.91 2.83
C GLU A 113 -3.14 6.14 4.33
N CYS A 114 -2.53 7.19 4.86
CA CYS A 114 -2.61 7.60 6.25
C CYS A 114 -3.21 9.01 6.33
N PHE A 115 -4.40 9.12 6.91
CA PHE A 115 -5.11 10.37 7.19
C PHE A 115 -5.17 10.66 8.70
N VAL A 116 -4.40 9.91 9.50
CA VAL A 116 -4.34 10.05 10.95
C VAL A 116 -3.54 11.30 11.33
N SER A 117 -4.16 12.20 12.09
CA SER A 117 -3.49 13.41 12.57
C SER A 117 -2.54 13.05 13.72
N GLY A 118 -1.40 13.73 13.79
CA GLY A 118 -0.39 13.43 14.82
C GLY A 118 0.35 12.11 14.64
N CYS A 119 0.11 11.34 13.57
CA CYS A 119 0.85 10.09 13.32
C CYS A 119 2.28 10.38 12.83
N LYS A 120 3.28 9.75 13.45
CA LYS A 120 4.70 9.82 13.10
C LYS A 120 4.99 9.27 11.70
N HIS A 121 4.18 8.33 11.24
CA HIS A 121 4.34 7.67 9.94
C HIS A 121 3.62 8.40 8.79
N TRP A 122 2.84 9.43 9.08
CA TRP A 122 2.23 10.25 8.04
C TRP A 122 3.31 10.98 7.23
N ASP A 123 3.21 10.89 5.90
CA ASP A 123 4.04 11.59 4.92
C ASP A 123 3.18 12.40 3.94
N SER A 124 3.83 13.28 3.19
CA SER A 124 3.22 14.11 2.15
C SER A 124 2.33 13.31 1.21
N GLY A 125 1.18 13.89 0.85
CA GLY A 125 0.18 13.22 0.02
C GLY A 125 -0.68 12.17 0.73
N ASN A 126 -0.68 12.15 2.07
CA ASN A 126 -1.35 11.13 2.88
C ASN A 126 -0.76 9.73 2.68
N ASN A 127 0.52 9.65 2.31
CA ASN A 127 1.22 8.38 2.23
C ASN A 127 1.61 7.91 3.63
N CYS A 128 1.64 6.60 3.84
CA CYS A 128 2.21 6.00 5.03
C CYS A 128 3.69 5.65 4.79
N SER A 129 4.59 6.25 5.56
CA SER A 129 6.04 6.00 5.50
C SER A 129 6.50 4.82 6.35
N ALA A 130 5.59 4.11 7.02
CA ALA A 130 5.93 2.92 7.80
C ALA A 130 6.41 1.79 6.88
N GLN A 131 7.46 1.07 7.28
CA GLN A 131 7.92 -0.12 6.54
C GLN A 131 6.91 -1.28 6.63
N SER A 132 6.18 -1.36 7.73
CA SER A 132 5.13 -2.34 7.98
C SER A 132 3.99 -1.68 8.73
N ILE A 133 2.76 -2.09 8.42
CA ILE A 133 1.54 -1.68 9.11
C ILE A 133 0.80 -2.92 9.63
N GLU A 134 0.26 -2.81 10.83
CA GLU A 134 -0.57 -3.81 11.47
C GLU A 134 -1.95 -3.23 11.77
N VAL A 135 -2.97 -3.86 11.20
CA VAL A 135 -4.38 -3.54 11.46
C VAL A 135 -5.00 -4.68 12.26
N ILE A 136 -5.60 -4.34 13.40
CA ILE A 136 -6.23 -5.27 14.32
C ILE A 136 -7.73 -4.97 14.44
N GLY A 137 -8.52 -5.94 14.87
CA GLY A 137 -9.97 -5.79 14.99
C GLY A 137 -10.68 -7.12 15.15
N THR A 138 -10.47 -7.79 16.29
CA THR A 138 -11.07 -9.09 16.59
C THR A 138 -12.60 -8.96 16.72
N ASN A 139 -13.35 -9.78 15.98
CA ASN A 139 -14.81 -9.73 15.90
C ASN A 139 -15.35 -8.36 15.46
N ALA A 140 -14.60 -7.60 14.67
CA ALA A 140 -15.02 -6.28 14.19
C ALA A 140 -16.37 -6.35 13.46
N ALA A 141 -17.33 -5.52 13.88
CA ALA A 141 -18.65 -5.42 13.28
C ALA A 141 -18.82 -4.15 12.43
N LYS A 142 -18.00 -3.13 12.69
CA LYS A 142 -17.94 -1.86 11.97
C LYS A 142 -16.50 -1.35 11.90
N THR A 143 -16.27 -0.31 11.11
CA THR A 143 -14.94 0.26 10.91
C THR A 143 -14.29 0.76 12.21
N ASP A 144 -15.07 1.31 13.14
CA ASP A 144 -14.58 1.80 14.42
C ASP A 144 -14.11 0.67 15.35
N ASP A 145 -14.40 -0.60 15.02
CA ASP A 145 -13.91 -1.76 15.76
C ASP A 145 -12.53 -2.23 15.22
N THR A 146 -11.87 -1.41 14.40
CA THR A 146 -10.54 -1.70 13.84
C THR A 146 -9.55 -0.62 14.26
N ASP A 147 -8.33 -1.02 14.57
CA ASP A 147 -7.26 -0.11 14.98
C ASP A 147 -6.01 -0.32 14.12
N CYS A 148 -5.29 0.77 13.85
CA CYS A 148 -3.93 0.72 13.33
C CYS A 148 -2.94 0.62 14.50
N GLN A 149 -2.51 -0.60 14.80
CA GLN A 149 -1.57 -0.89 15.89
C GLN A 149 -0.18 -0.25 15.63
N THR A 150 0.12 0.07 14.38
CA THR A 150 1.35 0.79 13.97
C THR A 150 1.29 2.29 14.26
N PHE A 151 0.17 2.83 14.72
CA PHE A 151 0.08 4.23 15.10
C PHE A 151 1.14 4.57 16.16
N VAL A 152 1.90 5.64 15.89
CA VAL A 152 2.83 6.25 16.84
C VAL A 152 2.57 7.75 16.81
N SER A 153 2.32 8.35 17.97
CA SER A 153 2.12 9.79 18.09
C SER A 153 3.42 10.57 17.83
N LYS A 154 3.31 11.78 17.28
CA LYS A 154 4.40 12.73 17.00
C LYS A 154 4.85 13.48 18.25
#